data_AF-A0A519KSZ4-F1
#
_entry.id   AF-A0A519KSZ4-F1
#
_cell.length_a   1.000
_cell.length_b   1.000
_cell.length_c   1.000
_cell.angle_alpha   90.00
_cell.angle_beta   90.00
_cell.angle_gamma   90.00
#
_symmetry.space_group_name_H-M   'P 1'
#
loop_
_entity.id
_entity.type
_entity.pdbx_description
1 polymer ?
#
loop_
_entity_poly.entity_id
_entity_poly.type
_entity_poly.pdbx_seq_one_letter_code
_entity_poly.pdbx_strand_id
1 'polypeptide(L)' 'TNFLELQRELSDIENKLAAARRFFNNAVAEFNAVRRQFPTVLFAGMFGFASDKPFFDVGEGERAAMNAAPPSVKF' A
#
# COMPACT_ATOMS: atom_id res chain seq x y z
N THR A 1 -20.82 9.05 -23.82
CA THR A 1 -21.04 7.81 -23.04
C THR A 1 -19.74 7.07 -22.76
N ASN A 2 -18.83 6.91 -23.72
CA ASN A 2 -17.52 6.24 -23.54
C ASN A 2 -16.61 6.84 -22.42
N PHE A 3 -16.53 8.17 -22.31
CA PHE A 3 -15.68 8.81 -21.29
C PHE A 3 -16.16 8.58 -19.83
N LEU A 4 -17.47 8.56 -19.60
CA LEU A 4 -18.04 8.27 -18.28
C LEU A 4 -17.81 6.82 -17.84
N GLU A 5 -17.73 5.91 -18.80
CA GLU A 5 -17.41 4.50 -18.55
C GLU A 5 -15.94 4.34 -18.14
N LEU A 6 -15.02 4.96 -18.88
CA LEU A 6 -13.60 5.02 -18.50
C LEU A 6 -13.38 5.63 -17.09
N GLN A 7 -14.08 6.72 -16.76
CA GLN A 7 -13.97 7.33 -15.44
C GLN A 7 -14.39 6.37 -14.31
N ARG A 8 -15.44 5.58 -14.52
CA ARG A 8 -15.86 4.55 -13.55
C ARG A 8 -14.83 3.44 -13.43
N GLU A 9 -14.31 2.94 -14.55
CA GLU A 9 -13.28 1.90 -14.53
C GLU A 9 -12.01 2.36 -13.81
N LEU A 10 -11.57 3.60 -14.05
CA LEU A 10 -10.42 4.18 -13.36
C LEU A 10 -10.66 4.28 -11.85
N SER A 11 -11.83 4.80 -11.44
CA SER A 11 -12.22 4.86 -10.03
C SER A 11 -12.23 3.47 -9.38
N ASP A 12 -12.71 2.45 -10.09
CA ASP A 12 -12.72 1.07 -9.59
C ASP A 12 -11.30 0.49 -9.47
N ILE A 13 -10.41 0.80 -10.42
CA ILE A 13 -9.00 0.43 -10.36
C ILE A 13 -8.31 1.11 -9.18
N GLU A 14 -8.54 2.41 -8.95
CA GLU A 14 -7.98 3.15 -7.81
C GLU A 14 -8.43 2.56 -6.49
N ASN A 15 -9.72 2.21 -6.36
CA ASN A 15 -10.25 1.55 -5.17
C ASN A 15 -9.57 0.20 -4.91
N LYS A 16 -9.36 -0.60 -5.96
CA LYS A 16 -8.64 -1.88 -5.87
C LYS A 16 -7.18 -1.68 -5.49
N LEU A 17 -6.51 -0.69 -6.07
CA LEU A 17 -5.12 -0.36 -5.75
C LEU A 17 -4.98 0.08 -4.28
N ALA A 18 -5.88 0.93 -3.80
CA ALA A 18 -5.92 1.36 -2.40
C ALA A 18 -6.20 0.20 -1.44
N ALA A 19 -7.04 -0.76 -1.83
CA ALA A 19 -7.26 -1.99 -1.06
C ALA A 19 -6.00 -2.87 -1.03
N ALA A 20 -5.34 -3.09 -2.18
CA ALA A 20 -4.10 -3.88 -2.28
C ALA A 20 -2.98 -3.29 -1.42
N ARG A 21 -2.81 -1.96 -1.43
CA ARG A 21 -1.86 -1.26 -0.55
C ARG A 21 -2.13 -1.52 0.93
N ARG A 22 -3.39 -1.40 1.36
CA ARG A 22 -3.77 -1.65 2.77
C ARG A 22 -3.49 -3.09 3.16
N PHE A 23 -3.83 -4.03 2.29
CA PHE A 23 -3.55 -5.45 2.50
C PHE A 23 -2.05 -5.74 2.65
N PHE A 24 -1.22 -5.22 1.74
CA PHE A 24 0.24 -5.37 1.83
C PHE A 24 0.79 -4.81 3.14
N ASN A 25 0.37 -3.59 3.52
CA ASN A 25 0.84 -2.96 4.75
C ASN A 25 0.40 -3.73 6.00
N ASN A 26 -0.82 -4.29 6.02
CA ASN A 26 -1.27 -5.14 7.11
C ASN A 26 -0.43 -6.41 7.23
N ALA A 27 -0.12 -7.08 6.11
CA ALA A 27 0.75 -8.25 6.10
C ALA A 27 2.17 -7.92 6.60
N VAL A 28 2.72 -6.77 6.20
CA VAL A 28 4.02 -6.29 6.70
C VAL A 28 3.95 -5.98 8.20
N ALA A 29 2.87 -5.37 8.69
CA ALA A 29 2.68 -5.10 10.11
C ALA A 29 2.67 -6.40 10.93
N GLU A 30 1.90 -7.39 10.49
CA GLU A 30 1.83 -8.70 11.13
C GLU A 30 3.19 -9.41 11.14
N PHE A 31 3.86 -9.45 9.99
CA PHE A 31 5.20 -10.03 9.88
C PHE A 31 6.17 -9.36 10.87
N ASN A 32 6.22 -8.03 10.90
CA ASN A 32 7.10 -7.28 11.79
C ASN A 32 6.73 -7.49 13.26
N ALA A 33 5.44 -7.59 13.59
CA ALA A 33 4.97 -7.87 14.94
C ALA A 33 5.44 -9.25 15.42
N VAL A 34 5.22 -10.30 14.61
CA VAL A 34 5.64 -11.67 14.91
C VAL A 34 7.16 -11.76 15.02
N ARG A 35 7.91 -11.14 14.10
CA ARG A 35 9.38 -11.09 14.12
C ARG A 35 9.94 -10.49 15.41
N ARG A 36 9.29 -9.46 15.95
CA ARG A 36 9.69 -8.75 17.18
C ARG A 36 9.16 -9.40 18.46
N GLN A 37 8.25 -10.37 18.35
CA GLN A 37 7.67 -11.06 19.51
C GLN A 37 8.66 -12.08 20.10
N PHE A 38 8.65 -12.25 21.42
CA PHE A 38 9.33 -13.38 22.06
C PHE A 38 8.55 -14.69 21.80
N PRO A 39 9.21 -15.80 21.45
CA PRO A 39 10.66 -15.99 21.36
C PRO A 39 11.27 -15.70 19.97
N THR A 40 10.45 -15.44 18.96
CA THR A 40 10.85 -15.25 17.55
C THR A 40 12.02 -14.28 17.38
N VAL A 41 12.05 -13.17 18.12
CA VAL A 41 13.11 -12.16 18.03
C VAL A 41 14.52 -12.71 18.29
N LEU A 42 14.65 -13.80 19.06
CA LEU A 42 15.94 -14.41 19.40
C LEU A 42 16.56 -15.17 18.23
N PHE A 43 15.73 -15.82 17.42
CA PHE A 43 16.20 -16.67 16.32
C PHE A 43 15.84 -16.14 14.93
N ALA A 44 15.04 -15.07 14.83
CA ALA A 44 14.66 -14.47 13.55
C ALA A 44 15.87 -14.12 12.67
N GLY A 45 16.94 -13.56 13.26
CA GLY A 45 18.18 -13.28 12.55
C GLY A 45 18.90 -14.52 12.01
N MET A 46 18.87 -15.64 12.75
CA MET A 46 19.51 -16.89 12.34
C MET A 46 18.86 -17.51 11.10
N PHE A 47 17.56 -17.27 10.91
CA PHE A 47 16.80 -17.73 9.74
C PHE A 47 16.70 -16.68 8.62
N GLY A 48 17.50 -15.60 8.67
CA GLY A 48 17.52 -14.57 7.63
C GLY A 48 16.44 -13.49 7.75
N PHE A 49 15.72 -13.43 8.88
CA PHE A 49 14.72 -12.40 9.18
C PHE A 49 15.27 -11.35 10.16
N ALA A 50 16.52 -10.91 9.92
CA ALA A 50 17.25 -10.02 10.83
C ALA A 50 16.63 -8.62 10.97
N SER A 51 15.88 -8.14 9.97
CA SER A 51 15.28 -6.81 9.96
C SER A 51 13.79 -6.83 9.62
N ASP A 52 13.11 -5.74 9.95
CA ASP A 52 11.71 -5.53 9.55
C ASP A 52 11.60 -5.42 8.03
N LYS A 53 10.42 -5.78 7.52
CA LYS A 53 10.02 -5.46 6.16
C LYS A 53 9.49 -4.02 6.11
N PRO A 54 9.84 -3.25 5.08
CA PRO A 54 9.35 -1.89 4.92
C PRO A 54 7.87 -1.90 4.53
N PHE A 55 7.12 -0.91 5.01
CA PHE A 55 5.78 -0.64 4.53
C PHE A 55 5.81 -0.05 3.12
N PHE A 56 4.76 -0.29 2.36
CA PHE A 56 4.55 0.37 1.08
C PHE A 56 3.99 1.78 1.31
N ASP A 57 4.81 2.77 0.97
CA ASP A 57 4.48 4.20 0.97
C ASP A 57 4.79 4.80 -0.41
N VAL A 58 3.94 5.72 -0.87
CA VAL A 58 4.08 6.48 -2.14
C VAL A 58 4.82 7.79 -1.87
N GLY A 59 5.13 8.08 -0.60
CA GLY A 59 5.75 9.33 -0.21
C GLY A 59 4.74 10.48 -0.15
N GLU A 60 5.17 11.58 0.46
CA GLU A 60 4.30 12.73 0.72
C GLU A 60 3.85 13.44 -0.57
N GLY A 61 4.72 13.50 -1.58
CA GLY A 61 4.44 14.15 -2.86
C GLY A 61 3.32 13.46 -3.67
N GLU A 62 3.36 12.14 -3.81
CA GLU A 62 2.30 11.40 -4.51
C GLU A 62 1.01 11.32 -3.70
N ARG A 63 1.08 11.29 -2.35
CA ARG A 63 -0.13 11.42 -1.51
C ARG A 63 -0.85 12.74 -1.77
N ALA A 64 -0.11 13.85 -1.89
CA ALA A 64 -0.70 15.14 -2.20
C ALA A 64 -1.36 15.16 -3.59
N ALA A 65 -0.74 14.51 -4.58
CA ALA A 65 -1.31 14.37 -5.93
C ALA A 65 -2.58 13.51 -5.96
N MET A 66 -2.65 12.43 -5.16
CA MET A 66 -3.85 11.59 -5.04
C MET A 66 -5.01 12.26 -4.31
N ASN A 67 -4.73 13.23 -3.43
CA ASN A 67 -5.75 14.00 -2.71
C ASN A 67 -6.22 15.24 -3.50
N ALA A 68 -5.47 15.66 -4.53
CA ALA A 68 -5.90 16.70 -5.44
C ALA A 68 -7.03 16.14 -6.34
N ALA A 69 -8.09 16.93 -6.55
CA ALA A 69 -9.23 16.54 -7.38
C ALA A 69 -8.76 16.00 -8.75
N PRO A 70 -9.41 14.95 -9.30
CA PRO A 70 -9.00 14.34 -10.55
C PRO A 70 -8.82 15.42 -11.62
N PRO A 71 -7.70 15.42 -12.37
CA PRO A 71 -7.39 16.50 -13.30
C PRO A 71 -8.56 16.68 -14.27
N SER A 72 -9.12 17.90 -14.31
CA SER A 72 -10.22 18.20 -15.21
C SER A 72 -9.69 18.15 -16.64
N VAL A 73 -9.91 17.03 -17.33
CA VAL A 73 -9.60 16.91 -18.75
C VAL A 73 -10.62 17.78 -19.49
N LYS A 74 -10.18 18.95 -19.96
CA LYS A 74 -10.97 19.77 -20.86
C LYS A 74 -10.93 19.10 -22.24
N PHE A 75 -12.09 18.73 -22.76
CA PHE A 75 -12.28 18.39 -24.17
C PHE A 75 -12.72 19.63 -24.94
#